data_AF-A0A958L362-F1
#
_entry.id   AF-A0A958L362-F1
#
_cell.length_a   1.000
_cell.length_b   1.000
_cell.length_c   1.000
_cell.angle_alpha   90.00
_cell.angle_beta   90.00
_cell.angle_gamma   90.00
#
_symmetry.space_group_name_H-M   'P 1'
#
loop_
_entity.id
_entity.type
_entity.pdbx_description
1 polymer ?
#
loop_
_entity_poly.entity_id
_entity_poly.type
_entity_poly.pdbx_seq_one_letter_code
_entity_poly.pdbx_strand_id
1 'polypeptide(L)'
;MRLLRTRFLLRLAVTSAAVVLISVTGCSKKEDSGVTSASTGEIAPLPVLKRLPEETYGYLAWDYDSDKFRQFQKRWAGAGKGKTFASTIEELVTAPGDAGLPNEAKEVVKWFLDEGLLESDPSKPQPFREGMAFVQILKDFPLPRFGFFSSLRDGLDPKAKLQSLKTLLESKGLHPQPLTFTLSDGSTSVEGFQIPLPMNDVGSVQPAAYPQDSTDSNDLLQNVADSSPQAPTAAGSFHLFAAASGQSLGIASAEDLIGQLLSGNQSGNGLKSIVESPSYKKLAAQANSNGDLVFSYYLDVKRIGDRFRQQLAENMEGSDLAQKIPVDSLFGSTSVDNSFLSWTGLAFNDQLGQFPILRKALTTPSDTVNLTNVPKEASIFISISDGILESLKTLAKESAPSPDMDKSLEPLKNVKAVGLGVVSGGSASLFPGVFVLLGSDAPAELLTQLKTNLSPGGDGAGAQLPLSPWATKQLNGVEVSYTLSPLGVGLFAAQTDYGVAVATAEEALSSLLGSSNSGDSLQKLLSDQRIASNAPSGKLGVVYVNGPKMADLVKGFQGNLAMFTGGQNPVAPDQLDQIQSAGINYWDSLFQSDVLSLRGQHVPTEPQQNPKG
;
A
#
# COMPACT_ATOMS: atom_id res chain seq x y z
N MET A 1 27.39 13.54 3.79
CA MET A 1 27.88 12.28 3.15
C MET A 1 27.26 10.99 3.70
N ARG A 2 27.12 10.77 5.03
CA ARG A 2 26.46 9.57 5.59
C ARG A 2 25.03 9.33 5.07
N LEU A 3 24.26 10.39 4.82
CA LEU A 3 22.89 10.37 4.28
C LEU A 3 22.74 9.79 2.86
N LEU A 4 23.74 9.90 1.98
CA LEU A 4 23.69 9.35 0.62
C LEU A 4 23.91 7.83 0.59
N ARG A 5 24.73 7.31 1.52
CA ARG A 5 24.97 5.87 1.71
C ARG A 5 23.71 5.17 2.21
N THR A 6 22.97 5.82 3.11
CA THR A 6 21.65 5.36 3.55
C THR A 6 20.64 5.40 2.40
N ARG A 7 20.68 6.41 1.52
CA ARG A 7 19.74 6.51 0.39
C ARG A 7 19.84 5.36 -0.61
N PHE A 8 21.03 4.83 -0.93
CA PHE A 8 21.15 3.71 -1.87
C PHE A 8 20.64 2.40 -1.27
N LEU A 9 21.01 2.09 -0.02
CA LEU A 9 20.57 0.87 0.67
C LEU A 9 19.11 0.93 1.09
N LEU A 10 18.63 2.10 1.50
CA LEU A 10 17.21 2.35 1.75
C LEU A 10 16.43 2.28 0.43
N ARG A 11 16.96 2.80 -0.69
CA ARG A 11 16.35 2.59 -2.01
C ARG A 11 16.34 1.11 -2.38
N LEU A 12 17.41 0.35 -2.20
CA LEU A 12 17.41 -1.08 -2.50
C LEU A 12 16.38 -1.83 -1.64
N ALA A 13 16.34 -1.60 -0.32
CA ALA A 13 15.40 -2.23 0.59
C ALA A 13 13.94 -1.78 0.36
N VAL A 14 13.72 -0.49 0.08
CA VAL A 14 12.40 0.08 -0.26
C VAL A 14 11.97 -0.35 -1.65
N THR A 15 12.87 -0.52 -2.61
CA THR A 15 12.58 -1.05 -3.95
C THR A 15 12.29 -2.53 -3.85
N SER A 16 13.00 -3.32 -3.04
CA SER A 16 12.63 -4.72 -2.75
C SER A 16 11.26 -4.81 -2.08
N ALA A 17 10.98 -3.94 -1.10
CA ALA A 17 9.68 -3.86 -0.45
C ALA A 17 8.58 -3.34 -1.41
N ALA A 18 8.90 -2.43 -2.32
CA ALA A 18 7.99 -1.88 -3.32
C ALA A 18 7.71 -2.88 -4.44
N VAL A 19 8.70 -3.66 -4.89
CA VAL A 19 8.50 -4.78 -5.83
C VAL A 19 7.57 -5.80 -5.19
N VAL A 20 7.74 -6.08 -3.90
CA VAL A 20 6.85 -6.97 -3.13
C VAL A 20 5.44 -6.35 -2.94
N LEU A 21 5.33 -5.05 -2.68
CA LEU A 21 4.05 -4.32 -2.52
C LEU A 21 3.29 -4.14 -3.84
N ILE A 22 4.00 -3.94 -4.97
CA ILE A 22 3.41 -3.86 -6.31
C ILE A 22 2.93 -5.24 -6.76
N SER A 23 3.58 -6.33 -6.30
CA SER A 23 3.12 -7.71 -6.55
C SER A 23 1.91 -8.15 -5.71
N VAL A 24 1.11 -7.21 -5.19
CA VAL A 24 -0.09 -7.49 -4.37
C VAL A 24 -1.35 -6.94 -5.03
N THR A 25 -1.22 -6.04 -6.02
CA THR A 25 -2.35 -5.32 -6.64
C THR A 25 -2.89 -5.97 -7.91
N GLY A 26 -2.27 -7.02 -8.43
CA GLY A 26 -2.92 -7.93 -9.36
C GLY A 26 -3.26 -9.22 -8.62
N CYS A 27 -4.48 -9.76 -8.73
CA CYS A 27 -4.67 -11.08 -9.36
C CYS A 27 -5.99 -11.82 -9.03
N SER A 28 -6.60 -12.43 -10.05
CA SER A 28 -7.79 -13.29 -10.12
C SER A 28 -7.53 -14.82 -10.23
N LYS A 29 -8.17 -15.67 -9.39
CA LYS A 29 -9.11 -16.81 -9.69
C LYS A 29 -9.35 -17.76 -8.47
N LYS A 30 -10.36 -18.63 -8.61
CA LYS A 30 -11.28 -19.34 -7.66
C LYS A 30 -10.73 -20.52 -6.81
N GLU A 31 -11.32 -20.76 -5.62
CA GLU A 31 -11.43 -22.07 -4.93
C GLU A 31 -12.67 -22.11 -3.99
N ASP A 32 -13.28 -23.29 -3.82
CA ASP A 32 -14.54 -23.54 -3.09
C ASP A 32 -14.38 -23.49 -1.55
N SER A 33 -15.33 -22.85 -0.87
CA SER A 33 -15.25 -22.52 0.55
C SER A 33 -16.12 -23.42 1.43
N GLY A 34 -15.45 -24.33 2.15
CA GLY A 34 -16.05 -25.14 3.21
C GLY A 34 -15.11 -25.29 4.40
N VAL A 35 -14.96 -24.26 5.25
CA VAL A 35 -14.25 -24.38 6.54
C VAL A 35 -14.87 -23.48 7.61
N THR A 36 -15.11 -24.09 8.77
CA THR A 36 -15.64 -23.53 10.03
C THR A 36 -14.62 -22.69 10.79
N SER A 37 -15.13 -21.68 11.49
CA SER A 37 -14.49 -20.62 12.26
C SER A 37 -13.30 -21.01 13.17
N ALA A 38 -12.20 -20.26 13.08
CA ALA A 38 -11.03 -20.34 13.96
C ALA A 38 -10.91 -19.15 14.92
N SER A 39 -10.26 -19.43 16.05
CA SER A 39 -9.98 -18.61 17.23
C SER A 39 -9.13 -17.36 16.95
N THR A 40 -9.22 -16.38 17.87
CA THR A 40 -8.33 -15.21 18.02
C THR A 40 -6.86 -15.64 18.13
N GLY A 41 -6.19 -15.81 16.99
CA GLY A 41 -4.81 -16.29 16.91
C GLY A 41 -3.82 -15.13 16.83
N GLU A 42 -2.75 -15.21 17.62
CA GLU A 42 -1.51 -14.51 17.31
C GLU A 42 -1.17 -14.74 15.83
N ILE A 43 -0.66 -13.70 15.16
CA ILE A 43 -0.01 -13.81 13.84
C ILE A 43 1.06 -14.88 14.00
N ALA A 44 0.78 -16.13 13.59
CA ALA A 44 1.71 -17.24 13.75
C ALA A 44 2.97 -16.87 12.94
N PRO A 45 4.11 -16.59 13.60
CA PRO A 45 5.25 -16.05 12.89
C PRO A 45 5.81 -17.13 11.97
N LEU A 46 6.11 -16.75 10.73
CA LEU A 46 6.77 -17.62 9.76
C LEU A 46 8.01 -18.28 10.42
N PRO A 47 8.24 -19.60 10.25
CA PRO A 47 9.34 -20.30 10.91
C PRO A 47 10.70 -19.63 10.73
N VAL A 48 10.96 -19.08 9.54
CA VAL A 48 12.18 -18.32 9.20
C VAL A 48 12.48 -17.17 10.16
N LEU A 49 11.45 -16.54 10.75
CA LEU A 49 11.62 -15.40 11.67
C LEU A 49 12.32 -15.79 12.98
N LYS A 50 12.35 -17.08 13.34
CA LYS A 50 13.12 -17.57 14.49
C LYS A 50 14.63 -17.38 14.33
N ARG A 51 15.10 -17.10 13.11
CA ARG A 51 16.50 -16.82 12.76
C ARG A 51 16.87 -15.33 12.86
N LEU A 52 15.93 -14.46 13.24
CA LEU A 52 16.21 -13.03 13.36
C LEU A 52 17.26 -12.75 14.44
N PRO A 53 18.29 -11.95 14.14
CA PRO A 53 19.24 -11.47 15.14
C PRO A 53 18.55 -10.60 16.20
N GLU A 54 19.08 -10.61 17.43
CA GLU A 54 18.52 -9.90 18.59
C GLU A 54 18.27 -8.40 18.36
N GLU A 55 19.17 -7.74 17.64
CA GLU A 55 19.05 -6.31 17.34
C GLU A 55 18.37 -6.03 16.00
N THR A 56 17.37 -6.82 15.61
CA THR A 56 16.59 -6.55 14.39
C THR A 56 15.63 -5.38 14.61
N TYR A 57 15.62 -4.42 13.69
CA TYR A 57 14.76 -3.23 13.68
C TYR A 57 13.65 -3.35 12.63
N GLY A 58 13.82 -4.22 11.64
CA GLY A 58 12.78 -4.52 10.67
C GLY A 58 13.10 -5.76 9.87
N TYR A 59 12.05 -6.39 9.33
CA TYR A 59 12.14 -7.58 8.50
C TYR A 59 11.11 -7.57 7.38
N LEU A 60 11.35 -8.41 6.38
CA LEU A 60 10.42 -8.90 5.38
C LEU A 60 10.63 -10.41 5.31
N ALA A 61 9.57 -11.20 5.43
CA ALA A 61 9.64 -12.66 5.37
C ALA A 61 8.53 -13.25 4.52
N TRP A 62 8.81 -14.40 3.89
CA TRP A 62 7.90 -15.15 3.03
C TRP A 62 8.19 -16.66 3.11
N ASP A 63 7.17 -17.46 2.80
CA ASP A 63 7.24 -18.94 2.80
C ASP A 63 6.64 -19.49 1.50
N TYR A 64 7.50 -19.91 0.59
CA TYR A 64 7.16 -20.54 -0.70
C TYR A 64 6.57 -21.94 -0.55
N ASP A 65 6.86 -22.62 0.56
CA ASP A 65 6.38 -23.97 0.86
C ASP A 65 4.97 -23.98 1.44
N SER A 66 4.47 -22.84 1.91
CA SER A 66 3.09 -22.73 2.34
C SER A 66 2.13 -23.06 1.19
N ASP A 67 1.11 -23.88 1.46
CA ASP A 67 0.04 -24.17 0.51
C ASP A 67 -0.61 -22.88 -0.02
N LYS A 68 -0.70 -21.88 0.85
CA LYS A 68 -1.25 -20.56 0.55
C LYS A 68 -0.35 -19.71 -0.35
N PHE A 69 0.98 -19.78 -0.25
CA PHE A 69 1.85 -19.16 -1.23
C PHE A 69 1.73 -19.85 -2.60
N ARG A 70 1.60 -21.18 -2.65
CA ARG A 70 1.28 -21.89 -3.89
C ARG A 70 -0.07 -21.44 -4.47
N GLN A 71 -1.09 -21.26 -3.63
CA GLN A 71 -2.37 -20.68 -4.04
C GLN A 71 -2.20 -19.25 -4.55
N PHE A 72 -1.43 -18.40 -3.86
CA PHE A 72 -1.06 -17.06 -4.29
C PHE A 72 -0.43 -17.09 -5.68
N GLN A 73 0.57 -17.94 -5.93
CA GLN A 73 1.25 -18.03 -7.22
C GLN A 73 0.34 -18.53 -8.34
N LYS A 74 -0.48 -19.55 -8.07
CA LYS A 74 -1.45 -20.07 -9.04
C LYS A 74 -2.47 -19.01 -9.43
N ARG A 75 -3.01 -18.30 -8.43
CA ARG A 75 -3.93 -17.17 -8.63
C ARG A 75 -3.23 -16.02 -9.34
N TRP A 76 -1.97 -15.75 -9.00
CA TRP A 76 -1.17 -14.70 -9.63
C TRP A 76 -1.04 -14.94 -11.13
N ALA A 77 -0.54 -16.12 -11.50
CA ALA A 77 -0.36 -16.46 -12.90
C ALA A 77 -1.66 -16.57 -13.69
N GLY A 78 -2.75 -16.99 -13.04
CA GLY A 78 -4.08 -17.04 -13.66
C GLY A 78 -4.56 -15.64 -14.08
N ALA A 79 -4.29 -14.63 -13.27
CA ALA A 79 -4.76 -13.27 -13.52
C ALA A 79 -3.91 -12.48 -14.51
N GLY A 80 -2.59 -12.70 -14.48
CA GLY A 80 -1.66 -12.01 -15.35
C GLY A 80 -1.75 -12.42 -16.82
N LYS A 81 -2.81 -13.13 -17.25
CA LYS A 81 -2.89 -13.81 -18.56
C LYS A 81 -1.71 -14.75 -18.80
N GLY A 82 -1.27 -15.46 -17.75
CA GLY A 82 -0.07 -16.30 -17.78
C GLY A 82 1.22 -15.56 -17.42
N LYS A 83 1.17 -14.24 -17.13
CA LYS A 83 2.30 -13.54 -16.52
C LYS A 83 2.49 -13.99 -15.08
N THR A 84 3.71 -14.31 -14.76
CA THR A 84 4.11 -14.94 -13.52
C THR A 84 4.81 -13.90 -12.66
N PHE A 85 5.08 -14.22 -11.39
CA PHE A 85 5.84 -13.29 -10.55
C PHE A 85 7.18 -12.95 -11.22
N ALA A 86 7.86 -13.97 -11.76
CA ALA A 86 9.13 -13.80 -12.43
C ALA A 86 9.00 -13.01 -13.75
N SER A 87 7.94 -13.20 -14.54
CA SER A 87 7.75 -12.41 -15.77
C SER A 87 7.37 -10.95 -15.47
N THR A 88 6.68 -10.69 -14.36
CA THR A 88 6.38 -9.31 -13.89
C THR A 88 7.67 -8.61 -13.49
N ILE A 89 8.52 -9.33 -12.77
CA ILE A 89 9.86 -8.88 -12.44
C ILE A 89 10.68 -8.65 -13.73
N GLU A 90 10.61 -9.55 -14.69
CA GLU A 90 11.30 -9.42 -15.99
C GLU A 90 10.81 -8.20 -16.77
N GLU A 91 9.52 -7.88 -16.74
CA GLU A 91 8.97 -6.64 -17.31
C GLU A 91 9.51 -5.39 -16.61
N LEU A 92 9.60 -5.38 -15.28
CA LEU A 92 10.22 -4.29 -14.51
C LEU A 92 11.72 -4.15 -14.82
N VAL A 93 12.39 -5.27 -15.08
CA VAL A 93 13.81 -5.31 -15.48
C VAL A 93 13.99 -4.79 -16.91
N THR A 94 13.07 -5.12 -17.82
CA THR A 94 13.18 -4.75 -19.23
C THR A 94 12.55 -3.40 -19.55
N ALA A 95 11.77 -2.82 -18.63
CA ALA A 95 11.15 -1.51 -18.79
C ALA A 95 12.21 -0.41 -19.06
N PRO A 96 12.01 0.41 -20.12
CA PRO A 96 12.91 1.52 -20.43
C PRO A 96 12.68 2.73 -19.50
N GLY A 97 13.74 3.53 -19.29
CA GLY A 97 13.69 4.81 -18.56
C GLY A 97 13.59 4.72 -17.04
N ASP A 98 13.13 5.81 -16.41
CA ASP A 98 12.97 5.96 -14.95
C ASP A 98 11.89 5.07 -14.33
N ALA A 99 11.10 4.39 -15.17
CA ALA A 99 10.07 3.44 -14.74
C ALA A 99 10.64 2.05 -14.38
N GLY A 100 11.90 1.76 -14.74
CA GLY A 100 12.56 0.47 -14.52
C GLY A 100 13.48 0.45 -13.28
N LEU A 101 13.92 -0.75 -12.91
CA LEU A 101 14.93 -0.94 -11.85
C LEU A 101 16.28 -0.27 -12.24
N PRO A 102 17.11 0.18 -11.29
CA PRO A 102 18.51 0.55 -11.58
C PRO A 102 19.24 -0.59 -12.32
N ASN A 103 20.16 -0.27 -13.24
CA ASN A 103 20.84 -1.26 -14.08
C ASN A 103 21.51 -2.38 -13.25
N GLU A 104 22.05 -2.06 -12.09
CA GLU A 104 22.66 -3.02 -11.18
C GLU A 104 21.62 -4.00 -10.62
N ALA A 105 20.43 -3.50 -10.26
CA ALA A 105 19.33 -4.34 -9.79
C ALA A 105 18.77 -5.21 -10.93
N LYS A 106 18.71 -4.67 -12.16
CA LYS A 106 18.31 -5.43 -13.36
C LYS A 106 19.20 -6.66 -13.58
N GLU A 107 20.52 -6.48 -13.46
CA GLU A 107 21.51 -7.56 -13.63
C GLU A 107 21.42 -8.62 -12.54
N VAL A 108 21.24 -8.21 -11.28
CA VAL A 108 21.06 -9.17 -10.18
C VAL A 108 19.79 -9.99 -10.38
N VAL A 109 18.68 -9.33 -10.69
CA VAL A 109 17.40 -10.01 -10.93
C VAL A 109 17.49 -10.95 -12.13
N LYS A 110 18.13 -10.52 -13.21
CA LYS A 110 18.39 -11.37 -14.37
C LYS A 110 19.20 -12.60 -13.98
N TRP A 111 20.23 -12.46 -13.16
CA TRP A 111 20.97 -13.61 -12.65
C TRP A 111 20.11 -14.56 -11.83
N PHE A 112 19.21 -14.06 -10.99
CA PHE A 112 18.27 -14.92 -10.27
C PHE A 112 17.40 -15.75 -11.24
N LEU A 113 16.94 -15.16 -12.34
CA LEU A 113 16.20 -15.87 -13.39
C LEU A 113 17.08 -16.90 -14.13
N ASP A 114 18.26 -16.48 -14.59
CA ASP A 114 19.20 -17.31 -15.36
C ASP A 114 19.69 -18.51 -14.55
N GLU A 115 19.88 -18.34 -13.23
CA GLU A 115 20.26 -19.41 -12.32
C GLU A 115 19.09 -20.28 -11.85
N GLY A 116 17.86 -20.02 -12.30
CA GLY A 116 16.68 -20.72 -11.81
C GLY A 116 16.50 -20.57 -10.30
N LEU A 117 16.95 -19.44 -9.75
CA LEU A 117 16.68 -18.99 -8.38
C LEU A 117 15.38 -18.18 -8.30
N LEU A 118 14.81 -17.79 -9.44
CA LEU A 118 13.42 -17.38 -9.57
C LEU A 118 12.78 -18.25 -10.65
N GLU A 119 11.76 -19.03 -10.28
CA GLU A 119 11.06 -19.86 -11.25
C GLU A 119 9.93 -19.05 -11.87
N SER A 120 10.01 -18.90 -13.18
CA SER A 120 9.01 -18.18 -13.97
C SER A 120 7.75 -19.00 -14.14
N ASP A 121 7.79 -20.32 -14.16
CA ASP A 121 6.60 -21.14 -14.30
C ASP A 121 5.89 -21.34 -12.93
N PRO A 122 4.67 -20.82 -12.72
CA PRO A 122 3.92 -20.97 -11.46
C PRO A 122 3.53 -22.42 -11.16
N SER A 123 3.58 -23.31 -12.16
CA SER A 123 3.30 -24.73 -11.99
C SER A 123 4.49 -25.49 -11.43
N LYS A 124 5.70 -24.91 -11.53
CA LYS A 124 6.92 -25.49 -10.99
C LYS A 124 7.18 -24.97 -9.57
N PRO A 125 7.73 -25.83 -8.71
CA PRO A 125 8.09 -25.43 -7.36
C PRO A 125 9.16 -24.33 -7.42
N GLN A 126 8.98 -23.28 -6.62
CA GLN A 126 10.01 -22.25 -6.48
C GLN A 126 11.29 -22.85 -5.89
N PRO A 127 12.47 -22.43 -6.33
CA PRO A 127 13.75 -22.99 -5.89
C PRO A 127 14.01 -22.77 -4.40
N PHE A 128 13.41 -21.73 -3.82
CA PHE A 128 13.44 -21.44 -2.39
C PHE A 128 12.22 -22.03 -1.68
N ARG A 129 12.40 -22.43 -0.42
CA ARG A 129 11.35 -22.87 0.52
C ARG A 129 10.82 -21.71 1.34
N GLU A 130 11.72 -20.90 1.87
CA GLU A 130 11.41 -19.72 2.68
C GLU A 130 12.52 -18.68 2.49
N GLY A 131 12.22 -17.44 2.84
CA GLY A 131 13.24 -16.41 2.87
C GLY A 131 12.86 -15.22 3.73
N MET A 132 13.90 -14.45 4.05
CA MET A 132 13.81 -13.30 4.92
C MET A 132 14.88 -12.28 4.57
N ALA A 133 14.50 -11.01 4.55
CA ALA A 133 15.41 -9.88 4.58
C ALA A 133 15.19 -9.11 5.89
N PHE A 134 16.24 -8.54 6.46
CA PHE A 134 16.13 -7.78 7.71
C PHE A 134 17.20 -6.70 7.82
N VAL A 135 16.95 -5.76 8.73
CA VAL A 135 17.87 -4.68 9.09
C VAL A 135 18.16 -4.70 10.58
N GLN A 136 19.43 -4.54 10.93
CA GLN A 136 19.97 -4.48 12.29
C GLN A 136 20.72 -3.16 12.49
N ILE A 137 20.58 -2.53 13.65
CA ILE A 137 21.34 -1.31 14.00
C ILE A 137 21.97 -1.52 15.36
N LEU A 138 23.26 -1.88 15.35
CA LEU A 138 24.03 -2.09 16.57
C LEU A 138 24.42 -0.76 17.24
N LYS A 139 24.47 -0.76 18.56
CA LYS A 139 24.88 0.41 19.35
C LYS A 139 26.26 0.93 18.93
N ASP A 140 27.22 0.02 18.72
CA ASP A 140 28.62 0.36 18.50
C ASP A 140 29.00 0.44 17.01
N PHE A 141 28.03 0.29 16.08
CA PHE A 141 28.28 0.38 14.64
C PHE A 141 27.54 1.55 14.00
N PRO A 142 28.24 2.47 13.32
CA PRO A 142 27.65 3.68 12.74
C PRO A 142 26.81 3.43 11.48
N LEU A 143 26.81 2.19 10.95
CA LEU A 143 26.09 1.83 9.75
C LEU A 143 25.05 0.74 10.05
N PRO A 144 23.83 0.86 9.50
CA PRO A 144 22.87 -0.23 9.57
C PRO A 144 23.46 -1.45 8.88
N ARG A 145 23.29 -2.60 9.52
CA ARG A 145 23.60 -3.91 8.96
C ARG A 145 22.35 -4.48 8.33
N PHE A 146 22.51 -5.19 7.23
CA PHE A 146 21.40 -5.87 6.58
C PHE A 146 21.79 -7.32 6.31
N GLY A 147 20.78 -8.17 6.28
CA GLY A 147 20.94 -9.56 5.94
C GLY A 147 19.77 -10.06 5.11
N PHE A 148 20.07 -11.04 4.29
CA PHE A 148 19.15 -11.86 3.54
C PHE A 148 19.48 -13.32 3.85
N PHE A 149 18.44 -14.11 4.08
CA PHE A 149 18.53 -15.54 4.30
C PHE A 149 17.46 -16.21 3.44
N SER A 150 17.81 -17.36 2.84
CA SER A 150 16.85 -18.22 2.20
C SER A 150 17.25 -19.68 2.31
N SER A 151 16.24 -20.56 2.41
CA SER A 151 16.43 -22.00 2.31
C SER A 151 16.07 -22.46 0.90
N LEU A 152 16.97 -23.22 0.27
CA LEU A 152 16.79 -23.86 -1.03
C LEU A 152 16.07 -25.20 -0.89
N ARG A 153 15.39 -25.62 -1.96
CA ARG A 153 14.77 -26.94 -2.06
C ARG A 153 15.81 -28.04 -2.31
N ASP A 154 15.44 -29.26 -1.93
CA ASP A 154 16.24 -30.45 -2.21
C ASP A 154 16.55 -30.57 -3.71
N GLY A 155 17.79 -30.99 -4.01
CA GLY A 155 18.28 -31.12 -5.39
C GLY A 155 18.94 -29.86 -5.95
N LEU A 156 18.79 -28.71 -5.28
CA LEU A 156 19.63 -27.54 -5.54
C LEU A 156 20.87 -27.59 -4.66
N ASP A 157 22.02 -27.23 -5.24
CA ASP A 157 23.29 -27.11 -4.52
C ASP A 157 23.56 -25.63 -4.21
N PRO A 158 23.38 -25.19 -2.95
CA PRO A 158 23.64 -23.81 -2.56
C PRO A 158 25.08 -23.37 -2.83
N LYS A 159 26.07 -24.29 -2.73
CA LYS A 159 27.47 -23.98 -3.02
C LYS A 159 27.68 -23.71 -4.51
N ALA A 160 27.07 -24.52 -5.37
CA ALA A 160 27.12 -24.29 -6.81
C ALA A 160 26.48 -22.93 -7.18
N LYS A 161 25.35 -22.58 -6.56
CA LYS A 161 24.68 -21.28 -6.77
C LYS A 161 25.51 -20.10 -6.27
N LEU A 162 26.14 -20.25 -5.12
CA LEU A 162 27.09 -19.28 -4.59
C LEU A 162 28.28 -19.09 -5.56
N GLN A 163 28.80 -20.17 -6.14
CA GLN A 163 29.90 -20.11 -7.11
C GLN A 163 29.49 -19.44 -8.43
N SER A 164 28.25 -19.65 -8.89
CA SER A 164 27.72 -18.89 -10.04
C SER A 164 27.61 -17.40 -9.73
N LEU A 165 27.08 -17.02 -8.54
CA LEU A 165 27.02 -15.63 -8.12
C LEU A 165 28.40 -14.98 -8.15
N LYS A 166 29.42 -15.67 -7.62
CA LYS A 166 30.80 -15.21 -7.67
C LYS A 166 31.26 -14.93 -9.10
N THR A 167 31.03 -15.89 -10.01
CA THR A 167 31.42 -15.78 -11.43
C THR A 167 30.73 -14.59 -12.11
N LEU A 168 29.44 -14.36 -11.83
CA LEU A 168 28.74 -13.18 -12.32
C LEU A 168 29.40 -11.90 -11.81
N LEU A 169 29.63 -11.79 -10.51
CA LEU A 169 30.21 -10.58 -9.91
C LEU A 169 31.60 -10.29 -10.50
N GLU A 170 32.42 -11.32 -10.70
CA GLU A 170 33.71 -11.24 -11.39
C GLU A 170 33.55 -10.71 -12.83
N SER A 171 32.55 -11.18 -13.57
CA SER A 171 32.25 -10.68 -14.92
C SER A 171 31.85 -9.21 -14.96
N LYS A 172 31.37 -8.65 -13.84
CA LYS A 172 31.02 -7.22 -13.67
C LYS A 172 32.19 -6.39 -13.13
N GLY A 173 33.40 -6.95 -13.06
CA GLY A 173 34.59 -6.26 -12.57
C GLY A 173 34.65 -6.11 -11.05
N LEU A 174 33.78 -6.83 -10.31
CA LEU A 174 33.94 -6.97 -8.87
C LEU A 174 34.96 -8.09 -8.60
N HIS A 175 35.63 -8.03 -7.46
CA HIS A 175 36.63 -9.02 -7.10
C HIS A 175 36.26 -9.70 -5.76
N PRO A 176 35.32 -10.66 -5.77
CA PRO A 176 34.96 -11.39 -4.56
C PRO A 176 36.16 -12.17 -4.01
N GLN A 177 36.51 -11.92 -2.77
CA GLN A 177 37.61 -12.62 -2.11
C GLN A 177 37.07 -13.83 -1.34
N PRO A 178 37.70 -15.01 -1.45
CA PRO A 178 37.24 -16.20 -0.75
C PRO A 178 37.25 -15.95 0.76
N LEU A 179 36.27 -16.52 1.44
CA LEU A 179 36.10 -16.43 2.88
C LEU A 179 35.83 -17.82 3.43
N THR A 180 36.42 -18.12 4.57
CA THR A 180 36.13 -19.34 5.33
C THR A 180 35.94 -18.94 6.77
N PHE A 181 34.77 -19.23 7.32
CA PHE A 181 34.48 -18.97 8.73
C PHE A 181 33.86 -20.21 9.36
N THR A 182 34.01 -20.34 10.67
CA THR A 182 33.34 -21.37 11.45
C THR A 182 31.98 -20.84 11.88
N LEU A 183 30.94 -21.64 11.71
CA LEU A 183 29.62 -21.30 12.24
C LEU A 183 29.71 -21.01 13.75
N SER A 184 28.81 -20.16 14.25
CA SER A 184 28.80 -19.73 15.66
C SER A 184 28.60 -20.88 16.65
N ASP A 185 28.13 -22.03 16.20
CA ASP A 185 27.98 -23.26 16.96
C ASP A 185 29.28 -24.12 17.00
N GLY A 186 30.33 -23.68 16.33
CA GLY A 186 31.61 -24.38 16.21
C GLY A 186 31.57 -25.63 15.32
N SER A 187 30.43 -25.95 14.70
CA SER A 187 30.19 -27.29 14.14
C SER A 187 30.73 -27.47 12.72
N THR A 188 30.72 -26.40 11.91
CA THR A 188 30.93 -26.49 10.46
C THR A 188 31.74 -25.30 9.94
N SER A 189 32.77 -25.59 9.16
CA SER A 189 33.46 -24.57 8.36
C SER A 189 32.64 -24.28 7.11
N VAL A 190 32.31 -23.01 6.89
CA VAL A 190 31.49 -22.55 5.78
C VAL A 190 32.34 -21.77 4.81
N GLU A 191 32.23 -22.15 3.54
CA GLU A 191 32.84 -21.44 2.43
C GLU A 191 31.91 -20.32 1.98
N GLY A 192 32.50 -19.15 1.77
CA GLY A 192 31.83 -17.96 1.32
C GLY A 192 32.77 -17.07 0.52
N PHE A 193 32.33 -15.85 0.26
CA PHE A 193 33.19 -14.80 -0.22
C PHE A 193 32.74 -13.44 0.31
N GLN A 194 33.71 -12.54 0.41
CA GLN A 194 33.49 -11.12 0.67
C GLN A 194 33.56 -10.34 -0.65
N ILE A 195 32.60 -9.46 -0.87
CA ILE A 195 32.54 -8.56 -2.03
C ILE A 195 32.93 -7.17 -1.51
N PRO A 196 34.16 -6.69 -1.81
CA PRO A 196 34.49 -5.29 -1.55
C PRO A 196 33.69 -4.43 -2.52
N LEU A 197 32.82 -3.58 -2.00
CA LEU A 197 32.11 -2.60 -2.82
C LEU A 197 32.93 -1.31 -2.86
N PRO A 198 33.44 -0.90 -4.04
CA PRO A 198 34.22 0.31 -4.15
C PRO A 198 33.36 1.51 -3.76
N MET A 199 33.79 2.26 -2.75
CA MET A 199 33.19 3.55 -2.40
C MET A 199 33.76 4.66 -3.32
N ASN A 200 33.76 4.43 -4.63
CA ASN A 200 34.25 5.41 -5.59
C ASN A 200 33.16 6.48 -5.77
N ASP A 201 33.47 7.72 -5.43
CA ASP A 201 32.70 8.93 -5.75
C ASP A 201 31.23 8.96 -5.33
N VAL A 202 30.93 8.72 -4.04
CA VAL A 202 29.79 9.43 -3.44
C VAL A 202 30.23 10.87 -3.26
N GLY A 203 30.09 11.65 -4.33
CA GLY A 203 30.59 13.01 -4.45
C GLY A 203 30.38 13.79 -3.15
N SER A 204 31.40 14.54 -2.77
CA SER A 204 31.23 15.65 -1.84
C SER A 204 30.08 16.51 -2.36
N VAL A 205 28.89 16.32 -1.80
CA VAL A 205 27.90 17.39 -1.78
C VAL A 205 28.58 18.47 -0.95
N GLN A 206 29.26 19.39 -1.64
CA GLN A 206 29.47 20.72 -1.09
C GLN A 206 28.07 21.15 -0.62
N PRO A 207 27.88 21.49 0.67
CA PRO A 207 26.60 22.03 1.10
C PRO A 207 26.25 23.13 0.09
N ALA A 208 25.10 22.99 -0.58
CA ALA A 208 24.62 24.05 -1.44
C ALA A 208 24.67 25.32 -0.58
N ALA A 209 25.47 26.30 -1.01
CA ALA A 209 25.48 27.59 -0.35
C ALA A 209 24.03 28.02 -0.30
N TYR A 210 23.46 28.04 0.91
CA TYR A 210 22.15 28.66 1.10
C TYR A 210 22.27 30.05 0.49
N PRO A 211 21.35 30.49 -0.38
CA PRO A 211 21.30 31.89 -0.74
C PRO A 211 21.13 32.66 0.57
N GLN A 212 22.21 33.31 1.01
CA GLN A 212 22.11 34.37 1.99
C GLN A 212 21.28 35.44 1.33
N ASP A 213 19.99 35.52 1.70
CA ASP A 213 19.24 36.75 1.53
C ASP A 213 19.95 37.80 2.39
N SER A 214 20.74 38.61 1.69
CA SER A 214 21.57 39.67 2.24
C SER A 214 20.72 40.92 2.41
N THR A 215 20.30 41.20 3.64
CA THR A 215 20.22 42.57 4.15
C THR A 215 20.79 42.57 5.56
N ASP A 216 22.10 42.41 5.67
CA ASP A 216 22.95 43.25 6.53
C ASP A 216 24.40 42.79 6.44
N SER A 217 25.21 43.67 5.86
CA SER A 217 26.63 43.52 5.60
C SER A 217 27.46 44.14 6.71
N ASN A 218 28.60 43.48 6.99
CA ASN A 218 29.77 43.90 7.76
C ASN A 218 29.75 43.54 9.25
N ASP A 219 30.28 42.36 9.62
CA ASP A 219 31.30 42.28 10.70
C ASP A 219 31.88 40.90 11.07
N LEU A 220 31.65 39.80 10.35
CA LEU A 220 32.10 38.47 10.83
C LEU A 220 32.85 37.58 9.83
N LEU A 221 33.74 38.15 9.01
CA LEU A 221 34.64 37.36 8.15
C LEU A 221 36.08 37.85 8.22
N GLN A 222 36.82 37.42 9.25
CA GLN A 222 38.29 37.46 9.19
C GLN A 222 39.06 36.37 9.95
N ASN A 223 38.42 35.30 10.45
CA ASN A 223 39.13 34.26 11.25
C ASN A 223 38.86 32.79 10.85
N VAL A 224 38.65 32.47 9.56
CA VAL A 224 38.53 31.05 9.11
C VAL A 224 39.47 30.74 7.93
N ALA A 225 40.72 31.23 7.99
CA ALA A 225 41.68 31.05 6.89
C ALA A 225 42.78 29.98 7.14
N ASP A 226 42.77 29.25 8.26
CA ASP A 226 43.90 28.35 8.61
C ASP A 226 43.55 26.90 8.98
N SER A 227 42.37 26.40 8.62
CA SER A 227 42.10 24.95 8.64
C SER A 227 42.34 24.35 7.26
N SER A 228 43.60 24.00 6.99
CA SER A 228 43.95 23.11 5.87
C SER A 228 43.01 21.89 5.88
N PRO A 229 42.35 21.53 4.77
CA PRO A 229 41.51 20.34 4.73
C PRO A 229 42.38 19.12 5.01
N GLN A 230 42.20 18.51 6.18
CA GLN A 230 42.76 17.19 6.45
C GLN A 230 42.32 16.26 5.33
N ALA A 231 43.28 15.61 4.68
CA ALA A 231 43.02 14.58 3.69
C ALA A 231 42.02 13.57 4.29
N PRO A 232 40.99 13.14 3.55
CA PRO A 232 39.98 12.23 4.07
C PRO A 232 40.68 10.96 4.59
N THR A 233 40.62 10.76 5.90
CA THR A 233 41.06 9.55 6.56
C THR A 233 40.31 8.36 5.94
N ALA A 234 41.08 7.40 5.43
CA ALA A 234 40.71 6.13 4.80
C ALA A 234 39.22 5.97 4.45
N ALA A 235 38.91 6.03 3.16
CA ALA A 235 37.62 5.61 2.63
C ALA A 235 37.30 4.18 3.12
N GLY A 236 36.44 4.07 4.14
CA GLY A 236 36.05 2.77 4.67
C GLY A 236 35.45 1.94 3.55
N SER A 237 35.99 0.74 3.30
CA SER A 237 35.41 -0.20 2.36
C SER A 237 34.14 -0.80 2.95
N PHE A 238 33.07 -0.84 2.15
CA PHE A 238 31.86 -1.57 2.51
C PHE A 238 31.96 -2.98 1.96
N HIS A 239 31.67 -3.98 2.79
CA HIS A 239 31.79 -5.39 2.42
C HIS A 239 30.42 -6.07 2.49
N LEU A 240 30.13 -6.87 1.47
CA LEU A 240 29.06 -7.86 1.51
C LEU A 240 29.67 -9.24 1.68
N PHE A 241 29.03 -10.08 2.49
CA PHE A 241 29.44 -11.44 2.78
C PHE A 241 28.35 -12.37 2.25
N ALA A 242 28.71 -13.29 1.37
CA ALA A 242 27.80 -14.29 0.84
C ALA A 242 28.34 -15.68 1.18
N ALA A 243 27.49 -16.55 1.71
CA ALA A 243 27.89 -17.88 2.11
C ALA A 243 26.73 -18.86 2.07
N ALA A 244 27.04 -20.16 2.04
CA ALA A 244 26.06 -21.22 1.96
C ALA A 244 26.41 -22.39 2.88
N SER A 245 25.40 -22.92 3.60
CA SER A 245 25.56 -24.05 4.51
C SER A 245 24.34 -24.96 4.46
N GLY A 246 24.55 -26.27 4.25
CA GLY A 246 23.46 -27.22 4.06
C GLY A 246 22.57 -26.82 2.89
N GLN A 247 21.29 -26.58 3.16
CA GLN A 247 20.30 -26.05 2.20
C GLN A 247 20.05 -24.54 2.35
N SER A 248 20.95 -23.82 3.02
CA SER A 248 20.78 -22.39 3.30
C SER A 248 21.74 -21.54 2.49
N LEU A 249 21.25 -20.42 1.99
CA LEU A 249 22.03 -19.34 1.38
C LEU A 249 21.81 -18.07 2.19
N GLY A 250 22.89 -17.35 2.49
CA GLY A 250 22.81 -16.07 3.17
C GLY A 250 23.68 -15.01 2.50
N ILE A 251 23.23 -13.76 2.61
CA ILE A 251 23.99 -12.57 2.22
C ILE A 251 23.86 -11.56 3.36
N ALA A 252 24.96 -11.00 3.83
CA ALA A 252 24.95 -10.03 4.92
C ALA A 252 25.96 -8.91 4.71
N SER A 253 25.77 -7.78 5.35
CA SER A 253 26.74 -6.68 5.36
C SER A 253 27.86 -6.85 6.39
N ALA A 254 27.88 -7.96 7.13
CA ALA A 254 28.86 -8.25 8.17
C ALA A 254 29.11 -9.77 8.28
N GLU A 255 30.35 -10.15 8.56
CA GLU A 255 30.79 -11.55 8.63
C GLU A 255 30.14 -12.32 9.81
N ASP A 256 30.08 -11.71 10.98
CA ASP A 256 29.43 -12.29 12.15
C ASP A 256 27.94 -12.53 11.90
N LEU A 257 27.30 -11.64 11.12
CA LEU A 257 25.90 -11.74 10.78
C LEU A 257 25.60 -12.93 9.85
N ILE A 258 26.44 -13.17 8.84
CA ILE A 258 26.27 -14.33 7.95
C ILE A 258 26.42 -15.65 8.73
N GLY A 259 27.36 -15.71 9.69
CA GLY A 259 27.53 -16.85 10.59
C GLY A 259 26.29 -17.14 11.43
N GLN A 260 25.65 -16.10 11.98
CA GLN A 260 24.40 -16.22 12.74
C GLN A 260 23.25 -16.74 11.89
N LEU A 261 23.11 -16.25 10.64
CA LEU A 261 22.01 -16.66 9.76
C LEU A 261 22.09 -18.15 9.37
N LEU A 262 23.30 -18.62 9.09
CA LEU A 262 23.54 -19.97 8.60
C LEU A 262 23.60 -21.04 9.70
N SER A 263 24.02 -20.68 10.92
CA SER A 263 24.09 -21.65 12.02
C SER A 263 22.71 -22.10 12.50
N GLY A 264 21.66 -21.30 12.25
CA GLY A 264 20.30 -21.60 12.70
C GLY A 264 20.14 -21.68 14.22
N ASN A 265 21.21 -21.40 14.98
CA ASN A 265 21.20 -21.45 16.42
C ASN A 265 20.47 -20.22 16.96
N GLN A 266 19.50 -20.50 17.82
CA GLN A 266 18.44 -19.63 18.27
C GLN A 266 18.96 -18.33 18.91
N SER A 267 19.09 -17.26 18.12
CA SER A 267 18.98 -15.89 18.64
C SER A 267 17.53 -15.45 18.68
N GLY A 268 16.59 -16.33 19.08
CA GLY A 268 15.14 -16.06 19.10
C GLY A 268 14.73 -14.77 19.83
N ASN A 269 15.66 -14.13 20.53
CA ASN A 269 15.61 -12.77 21.02
C ASN A 269 15.26 -11.72 19.95
N GLY A 270 15.63 -11.90 18.67
CA GLY A 270 15.34 -10.91 17.62
C GLY A 270 13.85 -10.75 17.37
N LEU A 271 13.20 -11.85 17.01
CA LEU A 271 11.75 -11.91 16.88
C LEU A 271 11.07 -11.58 18.22
N LYS A 272 11.58 -12.09 19.35
CA LYS A 272 11.06 -11.77 20.68
C LYS A 272 11.06 -10.26 20.94
N SER A 273 12.14 -9.55 20.63
CA SER A 273 12.25 -8.10 20.83
C SER A 273 11.22 -7.33 19.99
N ILE A 274 10.92 -7.81 18.78
CA ILE A 274 9.91 -7.24 17.91
C ILE A 274 8.52 -7.53 18.45
N VAL A 275 8.22 -8.80 18.74
CA VAL A 275 6.89 -9.22 19.23
C VAL A 275 6.57 -8.62 20.60
N GLU A 276 7.59 -8.37 21.43
CA GLU A 276 7.45 -7.70 22.72
C GLU A 276 7.27 -6.18 22.60
N SER A 277 7.64 -5.57 21.46
CA SER A 277 7.49 -4.13 21.21
C SER A 277 6.03 -3.69 21.34
N PRO A 278 5.74 -2.61 22.09
CA PRO A 278 4.39 -2.07 22.20
C PRO A 278 3.76 -1.76 20.84
N SER A 279 4.52 -1.21 19.91
CA SER A 279 4.02 -0.81 18.59
C SER A 279 3.69 -2.03 17.73
N TYR A 280 4.50 -3.10 17.79
CA TYR A 280 4.17 -4.36 17.14
C TYR A 280 2.90 -4.97 17.71
N LYS A 281 2.74 -5.02 19.05
CA LYS A 281 1.52 -5.56 19.67
C LYS A 281 0.28 -4.79 19.25
N LYS A 282 0.35 -3.44 19.19
CA LYS A 282 -0.75 -2.59 18.68
C LYS A 282 -1.10 -2.94 17.23
N LEU A 283 -0.09 -3.02 16.36
CA LEU A 283 -0.26 -3.31 14.93
C LEU A 283 -0.78 -4.74 14.69
N ALA A 284 -0.19 -5.74 15.37
CA ALA A 284 -0.56 -7.14 15.26
C ALA A 284 -1.99 -7.40 15.75
N ALA A 285 -2.43 -6.71 16.82
CA ALA A 285 -3.81 -6.79 17.29
C ALA A 285 -4.84 -6.28 16.27
N GLN A 286 -4.45 -5.33 15.40
CA GLN A 286 -5.34 -4.77 14.37
C GLN A 286 -5.26 -5.49 13.02
N ALA A 287 -4.14 -6.16 12.73
CA ALA A 287 -3.93 -6.84 11.47
C ALA A 287 -4.94 -7.96 11.21
N ASN A 288 -5.60 -8.47 12.25
CA ASN A 288 -6.74 -9.40 12.23
C ASN A 288 -6.65 -10.42 11.08
N SER A 289 -5.46 -11.00 10.91
CA SER A 289 -5.18 -11.94 9.83
C SER A 289 -5.69 -13.30 10.27
N ASN A 290 -6.97 -13.55 10.04
CA ASN A 290 -7.61 -14.85 10.30
C ASN A 290 -7.17 -15.94 9.30
N GLY A 291 -6.14 -15.69 8.48
CA GLY A 291 -5.65 -16.58 7.45
C GLY A 291 -4.14 -16.75 7.51
N ASP A 292 -3.63 -17.84 6.94
CA ASP A 292 -2.21 -18.11 6.91
C ASP A 292 -1.46 -17.07 6.06
N LEU A 293 -0.35 -16.58 6.61
CA LEU A 293 0.42 -15.48 6.05
C LEU A 293 1.24 -15.96 4.85
N VAL A 294 1.10 -15.26 3.73
CA VAL A 294 1.96 -15.43 2.54
C VAL A 294 3.26 -14.66 2.71
N PHE A 295 3.15 -13.44 3.22
CA PHE A 295 4.29 -12.62 3.60
C PHE A 295 3.94 -11.70 4.77
N SER A 296 4.97 -11.28 5.49
CA SER A 296 4.88 -10.24 6.52
C SER A 296 6.11 -9.35 6.52
N TYR A 297 5.91 -8.09 6.87
CA TYR A 297 6.98 -7.14 7.08
C TYR A 297 6.72 -6.25 8.29
N TYR A 298 7.80 -5.86 8.97
CA TYR A 298 7.77 -4.95 10.10
C TYR A 298 8.97 -4.00 10.02
N LEU A 299 8.78 -2.75 10.43
CA LEU A 299 9.84 -1.75 10.53
C LEU A 299 9.60 -0.84 11.74
N ASP A 300 10.55 -0.82 12.67
CA ASP A 300 10.56 0.04 13.85
C ASP A 300 11.22 1.39 13.53
N VAL A 301 10.43 2.28 12.92
CA VAL A 301 10.87 3.61 12.48
C VAL A 301 11.39 4.44 13.65
N LYS A 302 10.74 4.36 14.82
CA LYS A 302 11.15 5.06 16.04
C LYS A 302 12.52 4.61 16.48
N ARG A 303 12.73 3.31 16.65
CA ARG A 303 14.01 2.77 17.13
C ARG A 303 15.12 3.11 16.13
N ILE A 304 14.86 3.07 14.81
CA ILE A 304 15.80 3.52 13.77
C ILE A 304 16.14 5.00 13.94
N GLY A 305 15.11 5.85 14.09
CA GLY A 305 15.27 7.29 14.30
C GLY A 305 16.06 7.60 15.57
N ASP A 306 15.75 6.95 16.68
CA ASP A 306 16.42 7.07 17.98
C ASP A 306 17.91 6.72 17.88
N ARG A 307 18.24 5.64 17.16
CA ARG A 307 19.64 5.26 16.92
C ARG A 307 20.37 6.26 16.04
N PHE A 308 19.74 6.68 14.95
CA PHE A 308 20.32 7.68 14.08
C PHE A 308 20.55 9.01 14.83
N ARG A 309 19.62 9.39 15.72
CA ARG A 309 19.78 10.52 16.64
C ARG A 309 20.96 10.33 17.57
N GLN A 310 21.11 9.19 18.22
CA GLN A 310 22.23 8.94 19.14
C GLN A 310 23.57 9.14 18.42
N GLN A 311 23.70 8.60 17.20
CA GLN A 311 24.92 8.71 16.39
C GLN A 311 25.15 10.11 15.79
N LEU A 312 24.07 10.84 15.50
CA LEU A 312 24.15 12.20 14.99
C LEU A 312 24.32 13.25 16.08
N ALA A 313 23.69 13.12 17.24
CA ALA A 313 23.80 14.06 18.35
C ALA A 313 25.24 14.13 18.89
N GLU A 314 25.98 13.02 18.81
CA GLU A 314 27.43 13.01 19.04
C GLU A 314 28.23 13.88 18.04
N ASN A 315 27.63 14.25 16.90
CA ASN A 315 28.30 14.91 15.78
C ASN A 315 27.62 16.20 15.28
N MET A 316 26.38 16.50 15.70
CA MET A 316 25.55 17.62 15.24
C MET A 316 24.60 18.03 16.37
N GLU A 317 24.97 19.06 17.13
CA GLU A 317 24.02 19.76 18.00
C GLU A 317 22.91 20.39 17.12
N GLY A 318 21.65 20.01 17.32
CA GLY A 318 20.50 20.80 16.87
C GLY A 318 19.60 20.25 15.75
N SER A 319 19.74 19.01 15.27
CA SER A 319 18.79 18.52 14.24
C SER A 319 17.47 18.01 14.84
N ASP A 320 16.49 18.91 14.94
CA ASP A 320 15.14 18.65 15.45
C ASP A 320 14.26 17.80 14.49
N LEU A 321 14.79 17.45 13.32
CA LEU A 321 14.07 16.74 12.26
C LEU A 321 13.54 15.36 12.71
N ALA A 322 14.25 14.66 13.57
CA ALA A 322 13.83 13.35 14.06
C ALA A 322 12.75 13.43 15.16
N GLN A 323 12.55 14.59 15.81
CA GLN A 323 11.42 14.84 16.71
C GLN A 323 10.11 15.10 15.96
N LYS A 324 10.16 15.21 14.62
CA LYS A 324 9.01 15.56 13.79
C LYS A 324 8.43 14.37 13.04
N ILE A 325 8.96 13.15 13.24
CA ILE A 325 8.44 11.94 12.60
C ILE A 325 7.37 11.35 13.54
N PRO A 326 6.07 11.48 13.22
CA PRO A 326 5.01 11.03 14.12
C PRO A 326 4.77 9.51 14.04
N VAL A 327 5.53 8.79 13.22
CA VAL A 327 5.35 7.35 12.94
C VAL A 327 6.37 6.54 13.72
N ASP A 328 5.89 5.65 14.56
CA ASP A 328 6.71 4.75 15.36
C ASP A 328 7.09 3.49 14.63
N SER A 329 6.15 2.90 13.91
CA SER A 329 6.42 1.67 13.17
C SER A 329 5.45 1.47 12.03
N LEU A 330 5.89 0.64 11.10
CA LEU A 330 5.15 0.18 9.95
C LEU A 330 5.09 -1.35 10.03
N PHE A 331 3.90 -1.91 9.91
CA PHE A 331 3.69 -3.35 9.79
C PHE A 331 2.85 -3.60 8.54
N GLY A 332 3.04 -4.74 7.91
CA GLY A 332 2.09 -5.21 6.92
C GLY A 332 2.19 -6.70 6.70
N SER A 333 1.10 -7.22 6.15
CA SER A 333 0.96 -8.62 5.87
C SER A 333 0.08 -8.81 4.65
N THR A 334 0.22 -9.96 4.01
CA THR A 334 -0.84 -10.47 3.15
C THR A 334 -1.09 -11.91 3.47
N SER A 335 -2.36 -12.23 3.56
CA SER A 335 -2.85 -13.59 3.72
C SER A 335 -3.73 -13.98 2.54
N VAL A 336 -3.84 -15.29 2.35
CA VAL A 336 -4.68 -15.87 1.31
C VAL A 336 -5.70 -16.79 1.95
N ASP A 337 -6.96 -16.43 1.76
CA ASP A 337 -8.10 -17.31 2.03
C ASP A 337 -8.94 -17.43 0.73
N ASN A 338 -10.24 -17.15 0.78
CA ASN A 338 -11.09 -17.03 -0.42
C ASN A 338 -10.75 -15.78 -1.28
N SER A 339 -9.94 -14.88 -0.73
CA SER A 339 -9.51 -13.62 -1.35
C SER A 339 -8.08 -13.28 -0.94
N PHE A 340 -7.46 -12.32 -1.63
CA PHE A 340 -6.23 -11.69 -1.16
C PHE A 340 -6.58 -10.63 -0.14
N LEU A 341 -6.09 -10.81 1.09
CA LEU A 341 -6.24 -9.85 2.17
C LEU A 341 -4.88 -9.23 2.44
N SER A 342 -4.76 -7.95 2.15
CA SER A 342 -3.55 -7.18 2.37
C SER A 342 -3.81 -6.15 3.45
N TRP A 343 -2.91 -6.08 4.40
CA TRP A 343 -3.01 -5.17 5.52
C TRP A 343 -1.69 -4.42 5.64
N THR A 344 -1.77 -3.12 5.82
CA THR A 344 -0.64 -2.25 6.12
C THR A 344 -1.06 -1.30 7.22
N GLY A 345 -0.31 -1.23 8.32
CA GLY A 345 -0.58 -0.34 9.43
C GLY A 345 0.60 0.54 9.78
N LEU A 346 0.29 1.78 10.13
CA LEU A 346 1.22 2.77 10.67
C LEU A 346 0.84 3.01 12.13
N ALA A 347 1.74 2.73 13.07
CA ALA A 347 1.57 3.14 14.46
C ALA A 347 2.17 4.53 14.64
N PHE A 348 1.44 5.44 15.26
CA PHE A 348 1.89 6.78 15.58
C PHE A 348 2.34 6.89 17.05
N ASN A 349 3.30 7.77 17.33
CA ASN A 349 3.64 8.15 18.69
C ASN A 349 2.69 9.19 19.27
N ASP A 350 2.84 9.43 20.56
CA ASP A 350 2.17 10.50 21.31
C ASP A 350 2.44 11.91 20.72
N GLN A 351 3.50 12.08 19.91
CA GLN A 351 3.76 13.36 19.22
C GLN A 351 2.81 13.61 18.04
N LEU A 352 1.94 12.67 17.68
CA LEU A 352 0.78 12.96 16.83
C LEU A 352 -0.03 14.15 17.38
N GLY A 353 -0.02 14.40 18.69
CA GLY A 353 -0.58 15.60 19.31
C GLY A 353 0.01 16.92 18.81
N GLN A 354 1.22 16.92 18.26
CA GLN A 354 1.84 18.09 17.61
C GLN A 354 1.24 18.38 16.22
N PHE A 355 0.44 17.45 15.68
CA PHE A 355 -0.33 17.59 14.44
C PHE A 355 -1.83 17.58 14.78
N PRO A 356 -2.36 18.60 15.46
CA PRO A 356 -3.71 18.59 16.02
C PRO A 356 -4.80 18.38 14.96
N ILE A 357 -4.61 18.92 13.76
CA ILE A 357 -5.54 18.74 12.63
C ILE A 357 -5.58 17.27 12.19
N LEU A 358 -4.40 16.63 12.07
CA LEU A 358 -4.29 15.23 11.69
C LEU A 358 -4.86 14.34 12.80
N ARG A 359 -4.50 14.60 14.06
CA ARG A 359 -5.06 13.86 15.21
C ARG A 359 -6.58 13.97 15.24
N LYS A 360 -7.13 15.18 15.16
CA LYS A 360 -8.59 15.41 15.12
C LYS A 360 -9.22 14.65 13.95
N ALA A 361 -8.63 14.70 12.75
CA ALA A 361 -9.14 13.98 11.59
C ALA A 361 -9.26 12.47 11.84
N LEU A 362 -8.25 11.91 12.51
CA LEU A 362 -8.09 10.48 12.71
C LEU A 362 -8.86 9.96 13.94
N THR A 363 -9.01 10.77 14.99
CA THR A 363 -9.62 10.33 16.27
C THR A 363 -11.12 10.61 16.40
N THR A 364 -11.70 11.45 15.56
CA THR A 364 -13.15 11.72 15.61
C THR A 364 -13.90 10.43 15.28
N PRO A 365 -14.83 9.97 16.15
CA PRO A 365 -15.68 8.83 15.85
C PRO A 365 -16.31 8.99 14.47
N SER A 366 -16.03 8.06 13.57
CA SER A 366 -16.46 8.17 12.19
C SER A 366 -17.80 7.47 11.99
N ASP A 367 -18.82 8.25 11.63
CA ASP A 367 -19.93 7.72 10.87
C ASP A 367 -19.47 7.68 9.41
N THR A 368 -19.23 6.48 8.86
CA THR A 368 -19.08 6.32 7.40
C THR A 368 -20.44 6.17 6.76
N VAL A 369 -20.55 6.55 5.48
CA VAL A 369 -21.74 6.23 4.68
C VAL A 369 -22.07 4.74 4.84
N ASN A 370 -23.32 4.45 5.20
CA ASN A 370 -23.73 3.09 5.41
C ASN A 370 -23.69 2.31 4.09
N LEU A 371 -22.79 1.32 4.03
CA LEU A 371 -22.60 0.46 2.87
C LEU A 371 -23.83 -0.43 2.57
N THR A 372 -24.81 -0.57 3.49
CA THR A 372 -26.11 -1.20 3.19
C THR A 372 -26.85 -0.49 2.06
N ASN A 373 -26.63 0.82 1.93
CA ASN A 373 -27.35 1.65 0.97
C ASN A 373 -26.55 1.85 -0.32
N VAL A 374 -25.39 1.20 -0.45
CA VAL A 374 -24.61 1.26 -1.68
C VAL A 374 -25.00 0.05 -2.53
N PRO A 375 -25.38 0.23 -3.80
CA PRO A 375 -25.72 -0.89 -4.66
C PRO A 375 -24.48 -1.74 -4.97
N LYS A 376 -24.60 -3.07 -4.95
CA LYS A 376 -23.51 -3.99 -5.33
C LYS A 376 -23.00 -3.78 -6.76
N GLU A 377 -23.87 -3.23 -7.61
CA GLU A 377 -23.65 -2.91 -9.03
C GLU A 377 -22.79 -1.64 -9.24
N ALA A 378 -22.44 -0.92 -8.17
CA ALA A 378 -21.51 0.20 -8.28
C ALA A 378 -20.19 -0.24 -8.95
N SER A 379 -19.77 0.49 -9.97
CA SER A 379 -18.48 0.31 -10.64
C SER A 379 -17.35 0.90 -9.81
N ILE A 380 -17.59 2.06 -9.20
CA ILE A 380 -16.71 2.70 -8.21
C ILE A 380 -17.59 3.19 -7.07
N PHE A 381 -17.07 3.11 -5.84
CA PHE A 381 -17.58 3.84 -4.70
C PHE A 381 -16.42 4.35 -3.84
N ILE A 382 -16.44 5.63 -3.50
CA ILE A 382 -15.45 6.28 -2.64
C ILE A 382 -16.20 6.98 -1.53
N SER A 383 -15.85 6.73 -0.27
CA SER A 383 -16.41 7.48 0.86
C SER A 383 -15.36 7.98 1.82
N ILE A 384 -15.65 9.12 2.42
CA ILE A 384 -14.88 9.74 3.50
C ILE A 384 -15.79 10.02 4.70
N SER A 385 -15.20 9.94 5.90
CA SER A 385 -15.89 10.13 7.17
C SER A 385 -15.89 11.58 7.68
N ASP A 386 -16.61 11.79 8.79
CA ASP A 386 -16.80 13.08 9.45
C ASP A 386 -15.49 13.70 9.89
N GLY A 387 -14.62 12.92 10.53
CA GLY A 387 -13.31 13.40 10.98
C GLY A 387 -12.48 14.01 9.85
N ILE A 388 -12.44 13.35 8.69
CA ILE A 388 -11.76 13.88 7.50
C ILE A 388 -12.46 15.15 6.99
N LEU A 389 -13.79 15.12 6.89
CA LEU A 389 -14.58 16.26 6.41
C LEU A 389 -14.38 17.50 7.28
N GLU A 390 -14.44 17.36 8.60
CA GLU A 390 -14.21 18.44 9.55
C GLU A 390 -12.79 19.01 9.47
N SER A 391 -11.79 18.15 9.26
CA SER A 391 -10.42 18.62 9.05
C SER A 391 -10.24 19.33 7.71
N LEU A 392 -10.92 18.90 6.65
CA LEU A 392 -10.95 19.63 5.38
C LEU A 392 -11.65 20.98 5.51
N LYS A 393 -12.77 21.06 6.24
CA LYS A 393 -13.46 22.33 6.55
C LYS A 393 -12.55 23.26 7.33
N THR A 394 -11.86 22.75 8.34
CA THR A 394 -10.89 23.52 9.15
C THR A 394 -9.75 24.05 8.28
N LEU A 395 -9.14 23.17 7.47
CA LEU A 395 -8.04 23.53 6.57
C LEU A 395 -8.46 24.57 5.53
N ALA A 396 -9.68 24.47 4.98
CA ALA A 396 -10.22 25.44 4.04
C ALA A 396 -10.35 26.83 4.68
N LYS A 397 -10.84 26.90 5.93
CA LYS A 397 -10.93 28.16 6.70
C LYS A 397 -9.55 28.75 7.00
N GLU A 398 -8.57 27.92 7.34
CA GLU A 398 -7.21 28.36 7.66
C GLU A 398 -6.41 28.80 6.43
N SER A 399 -6.56 28.09 5.31
CA SER A 399 -5.79 28.33 4.08
C SER A 399 -6.29 29.53 3.28
N ALA A 400 -7.58 29.83 3.37
CA ALA A 400 -8.22 30.94 2.67
C ALA A 400 -9.30 31.59 3.55
N PRO A 401 -8.92 32.28 4.64
CA PRO A 401 -9.88 32.91 5.53
C PRO A 401 -10.66 33.99 4.78
N SER A 402 -11.95 33.74 4.59
CA SER A 402 -12.89 34.67 3.95
C SER A 402 -14.14 34.78 4.83
N PRO A 403 -14.73 35.98 5.00
CA PRO A 403 -16.00 36.17 5.70
C PRO A 403 -17.15 35.32 5.13
N ASP A 404 -17.05 34.93 3.86
CA ASP A 404 -18.07 34.11 3.18
C ASP A 404 -17.77 32.60 3.24
N MET A 405 -16.62 32.20 3.78
CA MET A 405 -16.24 30.78 3.90
C MET A 405 -17.19 30.04 4.85
N ASP A 406 -17.55 30.65 5.99
CA ASP A 406 -18.50 30.04 6.93
C ASP A 406 -19.88 29.85 6.28
N LYS A 407 -20.36 30.84 5.52
CA LYS A 407 -21.61 30.72 4.76
C LYS A 407 -21.53 29.64 3.67
N SER A 408 -20.37 29.52 3.03
CA SER A 408 -20.15 28.50 1.98
C SER A 408 -20.07 27.09 2.54
N LEU A 409 -19.64 26.93 3.79
CA LEU A 409 -19.54 25.66 4.50
C LEU A 409 -20.81 25.31 5.30
N GLU A 410 -21.70 26.27 5.54
CA GLU A 410 -22.98 26.08 6.25
C GLU A 410 -23.81 24.90 5.70
N PRO A 411 -23.93 24.67 4.37
CA PRO A 411 -24.67 23.51 3.85
C PRO A 411 -24.04 22.16 4.23
N LEU A 412 -22.75 22.15 4.59
CA LEU A 412 -22.02 20.97 4.98
C LEU A 412 -21.99 20.76 6.50
N LYS A 413 -22.56 21.67 7.31
CA LYS A 413 -22.50 21.59 8.78
C LYS A 413 -23.10 20.28 9.32
N ASN A 414 -24.17 19.82 8.68
CA ASN A 414 -24.90 18.61 9.06
C ASN A 414 -24.41 17.37 8.31
N VAL A 415 -23.41 17.50 7.42
CA VAL A 415 -22.87 16.41 6.62
C VAL A 415 -21.71 15.77 7.38
N LYS A 416 -21.95 14.54 7.83
CA LYS A 416 -20.99 13.69 8.56
C LYS A 416 -20.25 12.72 7.67
N ALA A 417 -20.78 12.40 6.50
CA ALA A 417 -20.10 11.49 5.60
C ALA A 417 -20.45 11.84 4.16
N VAL A 418 -19.51 11.61 3.26
CA VAL A 418 -19.75 11.76 1.83
C VAL A 418 -19.31 10.47 1.15
N GLY A 419 -20.20 9.91 0.35
CA GLY A 419 -19.95 8.78 -0.53
C GLY A 419 -20.26 9.19 -1.96
N LEU A 420 -19.35 8.93 -2.89
CA LEU A 420 -19.54 9.11 -4.32
C LEU A 420 -19.50 7.73 -4.97
N GLY A 421 -20.47 7.41 -5.81
CA GLY A 421 -20.44 6.19 -6.59
C GLY A 421 -20.91 6.36 -8.01
N VAL A 422 -20.53 5.39 -8.83
CA VAL A 422 -20.86 5.34 -10.25
C VAL A 422 -21.49 3.99 -10.54
N VAL A 423 -22.62 3.98 -11.24
CA VAL A 423 -23.28 2.79 -11.79
C VAL A 423 -23.42 2.94 -13.30
N SER A 424 -23.60 1.82 -14.00
CA SER A 424 -24.02 1.84 -15.40
C SER A 424 -25.33 2.63 -15.52
N GLY A 425 -25.42 3.51 -16.51
CA GLY A 425 -26.68 4.17 -16.85
C GLY A 425 -27.74 3.13 -17.23
N GLY A 426 -29.02 3.46 -17.01
CA GLY A 426 -30.12 2.66 -17.54
C GLY A 426 -30.04 2.56 -19.07
N SER A 427 -30.72 1.57 -19.66
CA SER A 427 -30.77 1.38 -21.13
C SER A 427 -31.24 2.62 -21.91
N ALA A 428 -31.90 3.57 -21.25
CA ALA A 428 -32.37 4.83 -21.82
C ALA A 428 -31.38 6.02 -21.65
N SER A 429 -30.32 5.89 -20.84
CA SER A 429 -29.36 6.97 -20.58
C SER A 429 -28.06 6.76 -21.36
N LEU A 430 -27.62 7.79 -22.07
CA LEU A 430 -26.31 7.80 -22.72
C LEU A 430 -25.14 8.04 -21.74
N PHE A 431 -25.46 8.47 -20.52
CA PHE A 431 -24.50 8.84 -19.48
C PHE A 431 -24.53 7.82 -18.33
N PRO A 432 -23.37 7.58 -17.68
CA PRO A 432 -23.34 6.78 -16.47
C PRO A 432 -24.16 7.45 -15.35
N GLY A 433 -24.75 6.63 -14.50
CA GLY A 433 -25.42 7.11 -13.31
C GLY A 433 -24.38 7.43 -12.24
N VAL A 434 -24.25 8.71 -11.87
CA VAL A 434 -23.42 9.13 -10.74
C VAL A 434 -24.35 9.38 -9.56
N PHE A 435 -23.97 8.90 -8.39
CA PHE A 435 -24.71 9.16 -7.16
C PHE A 435 -23.79 9.66 -6.05
N VAL A 436 -24.35 10.50 -5.19
CA VAL A 436 -23.73 11.03 -3.98
C VAL A 436 -24.62 10.66 -2.79
N LEU A 437 -24.01 10.10 -1.76
CA LEU A 437 -24.60 9.80 -0.47
C LEU A 437 -24.04 10.77 0.56
N LEU A 438 -24.90 11.59 1.13
CA LEU A 438 -24.54 12.55 2.17
C LEU A 438 -25.10 12.05 3.49
N GLY A 439 -24.24 11.46 4.33
CA GLY A 439 -24.60 11.05 5.68
C GLY A 439 -24.90 12.29 6.53
N SER A 440 -26.07 12.33 7.18
CA SER A 440 -26.51 13.52 7.92
C SER A 440 -27.46 13.20 9.06
N ASP A 441 -27.31 13.93 10.18
CA ASP A 441 -28.26 13.90 11.31
C ASP A 441 -29.52 14.72 11.06
N ALA A 442 -29.53 15.58 10.03
CA ALA A 442 -30.63 16.45 9.66
C ALA A 442 -30.98 16.31 8.17
N PRO A 443 -31.34 15.09 7.70
CA PRO A 443 -31.47 14.80 6.28
C PRO A 443 -32.56 15.63 5.58
N ALA A 444 -33.66 15.95 6.28
CA ALA A 444 -34.73 16.80 5.74
C ALA A 444 -34.27 18.26 5.53
N GLU A 445 -33.50 18.81 6.47
CA GLU A 445 -32.92 20.16 6.35
C GLU A 445 -31.91 20.17 5.19
N LEU A 446 -31.02 19.17 5.13
CA LEU A 446 -30.03 19.04 4.07
C LEU A 446 -30.68 18.92 2.68
N LEU A 447 -31.73 18.10 2.53
CA LEU A 447 -32.46 17.99 1.28
C LEU A 447 -33.08 19.32 0.86
N THR A 448 -33.65 20.06 1.83
CA THR A 448 -34.21 21.40 1.57
C THR A 448 -33.14 22.37 1.10
N GLN A 449 -31.99 22.41 1.78
CA GLN A 449 -30.85 23.26 1.40
C GLN A 449 -30.31 22.90 0.01
N LEU A 450 -30.17 21.62 -0.30
CA LEU A 450 -29.76 21.15 -1.63
C LEU A 450 -30.75 21.62 -2.71
N LYS A 451 -32.06 21.47 -2.47
CA LYS A 451 -33.09 21.93 -3.41
C LYS A 451 -33.00 23.44 -3.63
N THR A 452 -32.81 24.22 -2.57
CA THR A 452 -32.66 25.68 -2.66
C THR A 452 -31.41 26.07 -3.45
N ASN A 453 -30.26 25.47 -3.12
CA ASN A 453 -28.97 25.80 -3.74
C ASN A 453 -28.86 25.36 -5.20
N LEU A 454 -29.58 24.29 -5.58
CA LEU A 454 -29.60 23.76 -6.95
C LEU A 454 -30.80 24.27 -7.77
N SER A 455 -31.69 25.08 -7.19
CA SER A 455 -32.82 25.65 -7.93
C SER A 455 -32.36 26.74 -8.89
N PRO A 456 -32.96 26.85 -10.10
CA PRO A 456 -32.73 27.96 -11.01
C PRO A 456 -33.02 29.30 -10.32
N GLY A 457 -32.03 30.20 -10.24
CA GLY A 457 -32.17 31.53 -9.64
C GLY A 457 -31.59 31.69 -8.23
N GLY A 458 -30.92 30.67 -7.68
CA GLY A 458 -30.11 30.86 -6.47
C GLY A 458 -28.89 31.75 -6.72
N ASP A 459 -28.49 32.53 -5.72
CA ASP A 459 -27.33 33.46 -5.74
C ASP A 459 -25.95 32.74 -5.84
N GLY A 460 -25.93 31.43 -6.07
CA GLY A 460 -24.72 30.61 -6.16
C GLY A 460 -23.97 30.82 -7.48
N ALA A 461 -22.75 31.34 -7.38
CA ALA A 461 -21.85 31.58 -8.49
C ALA A 461 -21.38 30.27 -9.15
N GLY A 462 -22.02 29.87 -10.26
CA GLY A 462 -21.49 28.81 -11.12
C GLY A 462 -22.53 28.23 -12.07
N ALA A 463 -22.51 28.65 -13.34
CA ALA A 463 -23.22 28.07 -14.48
C ALA A 463 -24.64 27.55 -14.19
N GLN A 464 -25.64 28.43 -14.31
CA GLN A 464 -27.06 28.06 -14.29
C GLN A 464 -27.36 27.08 -15.44
N LEU A 465 -27.29 25.78 -15.17
CA LEU A 465 -27.97 24.81 -16.00
C LEU A 465 -29.47 25.15 -15.95
N PRO A 466 -30.15 25.34 -17.09
CA PRO A 466 -31.58 25.55 -17.08
C PRO A 466 -32.22 24.24 -16.60
N LEU A 467 -32.55 24.17 -15.32
CA LEU A 467 -33.21 23.02 -14.70
C LEU A 467 -34.71 23.32 -14.57
N SER A 468 -35.56 22.31 -14.70
CA SER A 468 -36.99 22.45 -14.42
C SER A 468 -37.21 22.78 -12.93
N PRO A 469 -38.37 23.32 -12.53
CA PRO A 469 -38.76 23.32 -11.13
C PRO A 469 -38.69 21.90 -10.55
N TRP A 470 -38.35 21.78 -9.27
CA TRP A 470 -38.38 20.51 -8.57
C TRP A 470 -39.79 19.93 -8.57
N ALA A 471 -39.93 18.69 -9.01
CA ALA A 471 -41.13 17.87 -8.91
C ALA A 471 -40.90 16.71 -7.94
N THR A 472 -41.96 16.01 -7.54
CA THR A 472 -41.87 14.84 -6.67
C THR A 472 -42.48 13.62 -7.35
N LYS A 473 -41.96 12.43 -7.01
CA LYS A 473 -42.51 11.13 -7.41
C LYS A 473 -42.15 10.06 -6.40
N GLN A 474 -42.77 8.89 -6.49
CA GLN A 474 -42.45 7.75 -5.63
C GLN A 474 -41.53 6.77 -6.37
N LEU A 475 -40.38 6.43 -5.78
CA LEU A 475 -39.49 5.36 -6.24
C LEU A 475 -39.26 4.36 -5.11
N ASN A 476 -39.59 3.08 -5.34
CA ASN A 476 -39.46 2.01 -4.34
C ASN A 476 -40.12 2.35 -2.99
N GLY A 477 -41.24 3.10 -3.00
CA GLY A 477 -41.94 3.55 -1.81
C GLY A 477 -41.33 4.75 -1.08
N VAL A 478 -40.27 5.35 -1.63
CA VAL A 478 -39.60 6.55 -1.11
C VAL A 478 -39.97 7.75 -1.98
N GLU A 479 -40.32 8.86 -1.35
CA GLU A 479 -40.55 10.12 -2.07
C GLU A 479 -39.22 10.68 -2.59
N VAL A 480 -39.17 10.91 -3.89
CA VAL A 480 -38.01 11.43 -4.61
C VAL A 480 -38.36 12.79 -5.19
N SER A 481 -37.59 13.80 -4.81
CA SER A 481 -37.58 15.09 -5.48
C SER A 481 -36.70 15.00 -6.72
N TYR A 482 -37.13 15.52 -7.86
CA TYR A 482 -36.31 15.54 -9.07
C TYR A 482 -36.45 16.84 -9.86
N THR A 483 -35.42 17.15 -10.63
CA THR A 483 -35.41 18.25 -11.61
C THR A 483 -34.68 17.79 -12.86
N LEU A 484 -35.12 18.24 -14.04
CA LEU A 484 -34.59 17.81 -15.34
C LEU A 484 -34.07 19.02 -16.12
N SER A 485 -32.92 18.85 -16.78
CA SER A 485 -32.47 19.78 -17.82
C SER A 485 -33.26 19.57 -19.12
N PRO A 486 -33.28 20.56 -20.03
CA PRO A 486 -33.82 20.41 -21.40
C PRO A 486 -33.20 19.26 -22.19
N LEU A 487 -32.00 18.82 -21.80
CA LEU A 487 -31.30 17.69 -22.42
C LEU A 487 -31.66 16.33 -21.81
N GLY A 488 -32.63 16.30 -20.87
CA GLY A 488 -33.09 15.08 -20.22
C GLY A 488 -32.18 14.54 -19.11
N VAL A 489 -31.04 15.20 -18.83
CA VAL A 489 -30.20 14.88 -17.67
C VAL A 489 -30.86 15.46 -16.43
N GLY A 490 -31.11 14.62 -15.43
CA GLY A 490 -31.82 14.98 -14.21
C GLY A 490 -30.95 14.98 -12.96
N LEU A 491 -31.40 15.68 -11.93
CA LEU A 491 -30.97 15.44 -10.55
C LEU A 491 -32.15 14.85 -9.80
N PHE A 492 -31.92 13.70 -9.17
CA PHE A 492 -32.90 13.00 -8.35
C PHE A 492 -32.36 12.96 -6.92
N ALA A 493 -33.16 13.38 -5.95
CA ALA A 493 -32.77 13.46 -4.56
C ALA A 493 -33.82 12.81 -3.66
N ALA A 494 -33.38 11.96 -2.74
CA ALA A 494 -34.24 11.28 -1.79
C ALA A 494 -33.66 11.39 -0.38
N GLN A 495 -34.55 11.54 0.60
CA GLN A 495 -34.21 11.31 2.00
C GLN A 495 -34.09 9.81 2.26
N THR A 496 -33.10 9.43 3.05
CA THR A 496 -32.86 8.06 3.53
C THR A 496 -32.75 8.06 5.04
N ASP A 497 -32.77 6.88 5.67
CA ASP A 497 -32.59 6.76 7.13
C ASP A 497 -31.23 7.27 7.62
N TYR A 498 -30.25 7.39 6.72
CA TYR A 498 -28.86 7.74 7.06
C TYR A 498 -28.45 9.13 6.56
N GLY A 499 -29.31 9.83 5.81
CA GLY A 499 -28.89 11.03 5.10
C GLY A 499 -29.69 11.35 3.85
N VAL A 500 -29.03 11.96 2.87
CA VAL A 500 -29.61 12.31 1.56
C VAL A 500 -28.86 11.59 0.46
N ALA A 501 -29.59 10.93 -0.44
CA ALA A 501 -29.06 10.35 -1.66
C ALA A 501 -29.41 11.27 -2.84
N VAL A 502 -28.41 11.62 -3.65
CA VAL A 502 -28.56 12.42 -4.87
C VAL A 502 -28.00 11.62 -6.04
N ALA A 503 -28.67 11.58 -7.19
CA ALA A 503 -28.15 10.92 -8.38
C ALA A 503 -28.47 11.68 -9.66
N THR A 504 -27.64 11.48 -10.69
CA THR A 504 -27.83 12.07 -12.03
C THR A 504 -28.83 11.30 -12.90
N ALA A 505 -29.25 10.11 -12.45
CA ALA A 505 -30.19 9.25 -13.16
C ALA A 505 -31.15 8.59 -12.16
N GLU A 506 -32.39 8.38 -12.61
CA GLU A 506 -33.44 7.74 -11.82
C GLU A 506 -33.06 6.30 -11.46
N GLU A 507 -32.48 5.56 -12.39
CA GLU A 507 -32.07 4.16 -12.19
C GLU A 507 -30.95 4.06 -11.16
N ALA A 508 -30.05 5.05 -11.13
CA ALA A 508 -28.98 5.09 -10.13
C ALA A 508 -29.54 5.30 -8.72
N LEU A 509 -30.48 6.25 -8.57
CA LEU A 509 -31.15 6.45 -7.29
C LEU A 509 -32.04 5.26 -6.91
N SER A 510 -32.77 4.68 -7.87
CA SER A 510 -33.61 3.51 -7.62
C SER A 510 -32.79 2.31 -7.18
N SER A 511 -31.64 2.06 -7.81
CA SER A 511 -30.70 1.00 -7.42
C SER A 511 -30.18 1.21 -6.00
N LEU A 512 -29.87 2.46 -5.65
CA LEU A 512 -29.40 2.87 -4.33
C LEU A 512 -30.49 2.67 -3.26
N LEU A 513 -31.72 3.12 -3.54
CA LEU A 513 -32.85 2.95 -2.63
C LEU A 513 -33.33 1.48 -2.54
N GLY A 514 -33.10 0.69 -3.58
CA GLY A 514 -33.44 -0.73 -3.62
C GLY A 514 -32.44 -1.63 -2.88
N SER A 515 -31.18 -1.20 -2.74
CA SER A 515 -30.14 -2.01 -2.10
C SER A 515 -30.36 -2.20 -0.60
N SER A 516 -31.04 -1.24 0.06
CA SER A 516 -31.38 -1.31 1.48
C SER A 516 -32.43 -2.39 1.78
N ASN A 517 -33.37 -2.64 0.85
CA ASN A 517 -34.51 -3.53 1.06
C ASN A 517 -34.31 -4.95 0.50
N SER A 518 -33.49 -5.11 -0.53
CA SER A 518 -33.35 -6.36 -1.29
C SER A 518 -32.30 -7.32 -0.72
N GLY A 519 -31.51 -6.87 0.24
CA GLY A 519 -30.27 -7.54 0.64
C GLY A 519 -29.17 -7.45 -0.42
N ASP A 520 -29.41 -6.93 -1.63
CA ASP A 520 -28.39 -6.81 -2.69
C ASP A 520 -27.52 -5.55 -2.54
N SER A 521 -27.01 -5.34 -1.33
CA SER A 521 -26.13 -4.23 -1.00
C SER A 521 -24.66 -4.58 -1.19
N LEU A 522 -23.84 -3.54 -1.34
CA LEU A 522 -22.39 -3.65 -1.27
C LEU A 522 -21.98 -4.31 0.05
N GLN A 523 -22.56 -3.92 1.20
CA GLN A 523 -22.22 -4.56 2.47
C GLN A 523 -22.46 -6.08 2.44
N LYS A 524 -23.57 -6.55 1.88
CA LYS A 524 -23.82 -8.00 1.79
C LYS A 524 -22.82 -8.70 0.87
N LEU A 525 -22.54 -8.11 -0.30
CA LEU A 525 -21.49 -8.61 -1.18
C LEU A 525 -20.15 -8.73 -0.43
N LEU A 526 -19.80 -7.70 0.34
CA LEU A 526 -18.61 -7.70 1.16
C LEU A 526 -18.69 -8.74 2.29
N SER A 527 -19.82 -8.90 2.99
CA SER A 527 -19.94 -9.89 4.07
C SER A 527 -19.89 -11.32 3.58
N ASP A 528 -20.57 -11.63 2.46
CA ASP A 528 -20.62 -12.96 1.85
C ASP A 528 -19.21 -13.38 1.38
N GLN A 529 -18.41 -12.41 0.93
CA GLN A 529 -17.02 -12.60 0.55
C GLN A 529 -16.05 -12.52 1.74
N ARG A 530 -16.55 -12.47 2.99
CA ARG A 530 -15.78 -12.23 4.23
C ARG A 530 -14.90 -10.97 4.19
N ILE A 531 -15.23 -10.02 3.32
CA ILE A 531 -14.53 -8.74 3.15
C ILE A 531 -14.77 -7.78 4.33
N ALA A 532 -15.95 -7.84 4.94
CA ALA A 532 -16.38 -6.85 5.93
C ALA A 532 -16.97 -7.41 7.23
N SER A 533 -16.71 -8.68 7.57
CA SER A 533 -17.39 -9.28 8.74
C SER A 533 -16.91 -8.76 10.10
N ASN A 534 -15.85 -7.94 10.18
CA ASN A 534 -15.26 -7.48 11.45
C ASN A 534 -14.74 -6.03 11.42
N ALA A 535 -15.07 -5.19 10.45
CA ALA A 535 -14.57 -3.81 10.48
C ALA A 535 -15.39 -3.02 11.52
N PRO A 536 -14.81 -2.64 12.68
CA PRO A 536 -15.52 -1.87 13.68
C PRO A 536 -15.95 -0.52 13.11
N SER A 537 -16.88 0.15 13.80
CA SER A 537 -16.99 1.61 13.72
C SER A 537 -15.60 2.25 13.80
N GLY A 538 -15.35 3.32 13.04
CA GLY A 538 -14.01 3.97 13.00
C GLY A 538 -13.34 4.05 11.62
N LYS A 539 -14.00 3.61 10.55
CA LYS A 539 -13.44 3.76 9.19
C LYS A 539 -13.30 5.24 8.81
N LEU A 540 -12.13 5.63 8.34
CA LEU A 540 -11.88 6.98 7.86
C LEU A 540 -12.29 7.16 6.39
N GLY A 541 -12.13 6.11 5.60
CA GLY A 541 -12.54 6.09 4.22
C GLY A 541 -12.65 4.69 3.65
N VAL A 542 -13.37 4.60 2.53
CA VAL A 542 -13.57 3.37 1.76
C VAL A 542 -13.39 3.70 0.30
N VAL A 543 -12.67 2.84 -0.42
CA VAL A 543 -12.58 2.82 -1.88
C VAL A 543 -12.97 1.43 -2.35
N TYR A 544 -13.95 1.36 -3.23
CA TYR A 544 -14.42 0.14 -3.83
C TYR A 544 -14.43 0.30 -5.35
N VAL A 545 -13.92 -0.71 -6.05
CA VAL A 545 -13.87 -0.77 -7.51
C VAL A 545 -14.32 -2.15 -7.95
N ASN A 546 -15.37 -2.21 -8.76
CA ASN A 546 -15.87 -3.44 -9.38
C ASN A 546 -15.42 -3.47 -10.84
N GLY A 547 -14.33 -4.16 -11.12
CA GLY A 547 -13.72 -4.30 -12.44
C GLY A 547 -14.69 -4.74 -13.53
N PRO A 548 -15.46 -5.83 -13.37
CA PRO A 548 -16.48 -6.20 -14.33
C PRO A 548 -17.51 -5.11 -14.62
N LYS A 549 -18.05 -4.45 -13.58
CA LYS A 549 -19.03 -3.38 -13.77
C LYS A 549 -18.41 -2.14 -14.41
N MET A 550 -17.15 -1.86 -14.11
CA MET A 550 -16.37 -0.83 -14.78
C MET A 550 -16.17 -1.17 -16.27
N ALA A 551 -15.83 -2.41 -16.61
CA ALA A 551 -15.69 -2.85 -17.99
C ALA A 551 -17.02 -2.72 -18.75
N ASP A 552 -18.14 -3.13 -18.13
CA ASP A 552 -19.49 -2.95 -18.69
C ASP A 552 -19.81 -1.46 -18.90
N LEU A 553 -19.48 -0.61 -17.92
CA LEU A 553 -19.67 0.84 -18.00
C LEU A 553 -18.86 1.47 -19.13
N VAL A 554 -17.56 1.13 -19.24
CA VAL A 554 -16.71 1.61 -20.33
C VAL A 554 -17.27 1.13 -21.66
N LYS A 555 -17.61 -0.16 -21.80
CA LYS A 555 -18.19 -0.72 -23.03
C LYS A 555 -19.49 -0.04 -23.45
N GLY A 556 -20.37 0.26 -22.49
CA GLY A 556 -21.59 1.03 -22.74
C GLY A 556 -21.27 2.44 -23.25
N PHE A 557 -20.31 3.11 -22.63
CA PHE A 557 -19.87 4.44 -23.05
C PHE A 557 -19.21 4.43 -24.44
N GLN A 558 -18.44 3.39 -24.76
CA GLN A 558 -17.85 3.21 -26.10
C GLN A 558 -18.92 3.06 -27.17
N GLY A 559 -19.98 2.29 -26.91
CA GLY A 559 -21.10 2.17 -27.86
C GLY A 559 -21.70 3.53 -28.21
N ASN A 560 -21.81 4.42 -27.21
CA ASN A 560 -22.32 5.78 -27.40
C ASN A 560 -21.30 6.69 -28.09
N LEU A 561 -20.02 6.65 -27.67
CA LEU A 561 -18.96 7.45 -28.27
C LEU A 561 -18.64 7.04 -29.71
N ALA A 562 -18.77 5.77 -30.05
CA ALA A 562 -18.57 5.27 -31.41
C ALA A 562 -19.48 5.98 -32.42
N MET A 563 -20.67 6.42 -32.00
CA MET A 563 -21.56 7.23 -32.84
C MET A 563 -20.98 8.62 -33.15
N PHE A 564 -20.10 9.15 -32.29
CA PHE A 564 -19.45 10.46 -32.43
C PHE A 564 -18.01 10.38 -33.00
N THR A 565 -17.35 9.23 -32.90
CA THR A 565 -15.96 9.02 -33.34
C THR A 565 -15.85 8.30 -34.69
N GLY A 566 -16.95 8.16 -35.43
CA GLY A 566 -16.95 7.45 -36.72
C GLY A 566 -16.74 5.93 -36.59
N GLY A 567 -17.25 5.34 -35.51
CA GLY A 567 -17.17 3.89 -35.25
C GLY A 567 -15.88 3.44 -34.56
N GLN A 568 -14.98 4.35 -34.17
CA GLN A 568 -13.75 3.98 -33.47
C GLN A 568 -13.99 3.82 -31.98
N ASN A 569 -13.68 2.64 -31.45
CA ASN A 569 -13.71 2.37 -30.02
C ASN A 569 -12.50 3.03 -29.34
N PRO A 570 -12.71 3.92 -28.35
CA PRO A 570 -11.61 4.65 -27.70
C PRO A 570 -10.75 3.79 -26.75
N VAL A 571 -11.18 2.57 -26.45
CA VAL A 571 -10.50 1.62 -25.54
C VAL A 571 -10.43 0.28 -26.27
N ALA A 572 -9.24 -0.31 -26.33
CA ALA A 572 -9.06 -1.56 -27.05
C ALA A 572 -9.70 -2.74 -26.28
N PRO A 573 -10.18 -3.80 -26.96
CA PRO A 573 -10.83 -4.94 -26.29
C PRO A 573 -9.96 -5.61 -25.21
N ASP A 574 -8.65 -5.68 -25.43
CA ASP A 574 -7.70 -6.25 -24.47
C ASP A 574 -7.57 -5.41 -23.19
N GLN A 575 -7.77 -4.10 -23.27
CA GLN A 575 -7.83 -3.19 -22.12
C GLN A 575 -9.14 -3.37 -21.33
N LEU A 576 -10.27 -3.62 -22.00
CA LEU A 576 -11.52 -3.99 -21.32
C LEU A 576 -11.39 -5.31 -20.58
N ASP A 577 -10.76 -6.31 -21.21
CA ASP A 577 -10.46 -7.58 -20.56
C ASP A 577 -9.57 -7.39 -19.33
N GLN A 578 -8.60 -6.46 -19.40
CA GLN A 578 -7.75 -6.11 -18.24
C GLN A 578 -8.59 -5.51 -17.10
N ILE A 579 -9.46 -4.54 -17.40
CA ILE A 579 -10.35 -3.92 -16.39
C ILE A 579 -11.28 -4.99 -15.78
N GLN A 580 -11.85 -5.87 -16.59
CA GLN A 580 -12.70 -6.95 -16.10
C GLN A 580 -11.90 -7.94 -15.24
N SER A 581 -10.68 -8.29 -15.66
CA SER A 581 -9.81 -9.22 -14.93
C SER A 581 -9.29 -8.64 -13.60
N ALA A 582 -9.36 -7.32 -13.43
CA ALA A 582 -9.01 -6.64 -12.19
C ALA A 582 -9.99 -6.93 -11.03
N GLY A 583 -11.09 -7.67 -11.28
CA GLY A 583 -11.96 -8.16 -10.21
C GLY A 583 -12.58 -7.07 -9.35
N ILE A 584 -12.98 -7.43 -8.14
CA ILE A 584 -13.48 -6.50 -7.13
C ILE A 584 -12.32 -6.12 -6.22
N ASN A 585 -12.06 -4.82 -6.09
CA ASN A 585 -11.06 -4.27 -5.18
C ASN A 585 -11.77 -3.46 -4.12
N TYR A 586 -11.45 -3.71 -2.87
CA TYR A 586 -11.98 -2.99 -1.73
C TYR A 586 -10.81 -2.54 -0.85
N TRP A 587 -10.78 -1.26 -0.53
CA TRP A 587 -9.80 -0.67 0.36
C TRP A 587 -10.53 0.11 1.43
N ASP A 588 -10.14 -0.08 2.68
CA ASP A 588 -10.57 0.82 3.75
C ASP A 588 -9.40 1.31 4.59
N SER A 589 -9.63 2.44 5.23
CA SER A 589 -8.73 2.99 6.23
C SER A 589 -9.45 3.04 7.57
N LEU A 590 -8.76 2.66 8.64
CA LEU A 590 -9.26 2.66 10.02
C LEU A 590 -8.21 3.32 10.90
N PHE A 591 -8.63 4.20 11.80
CA PHE A 591 -7.74 4.71 12.84
C PHE A 591 -8.25 4.34 14.22
N GLN A 592 -7.44 3.59 14.97
CA GLN A 592 -7.79 3.11 16.30
C GLN A 592 -6.54 3.06 17.17
N SER A 593 -6.63 3.53 18.42
CA SER A 593 -5.55 3.41 19.42
C SER A 593 -4.18 3.86 18.90
N ASP A 594 -4.15 4.96 18.14
CA ASP A 594 -2.97 5.56 17.50
C ASP A 594 -2.38 4.76 16.33
N VAL A 595 -3.15 3.86 15.72
CA VAL A 595 -2.74 3.11 14.53
C VAL A 595 -3.65 3.48 13.35
N LEU A 596 -3.06 3.93 12.24
CA LEU A 596 -3.74 4.01 10.95
C LEU A 596 -3.51 2.71 10.20
N SER A 597 -4.57 1.93 10.03
CA SER A 597 -4.58 0.72 9.23
C SER A 597 -5.17 1.02 7.85
N LEU A 598 -4.48 0.60 6.79
CA LEU A 598 -4.98 0.48 5.43
C LEU A 598 -5.18 -1.01 5.13
N ARG A 599 -6.38 -1.37 4.73
CA ARG A 599 -6.75 -2.75 4.44
C ARG A 599 -7.21 -2.82 3.00
N GLY A 600 -6.49 -3.59 2.21
CA GLY A 600 -6.85 -3.91 0.84
C GLY A 600 -7.37 -5.33 0.75
N GLN A 601 -8.39 -5.51 -0.08
CA GLN A 601 -8.86 -6.82 -0.44
C GLN A 601 -9.16 -6.87 -1.91
N HIS A 602 -8.69 -7.94 -2.52
CA HIS A 602 -8.97 -8.25 -3.90
C HIS A 602 -9.77 -9.54 -3.98
N VAL A 603 -10.95 -9.43 -4.58
CA VAL A 603 -11.81 -10.58 -4.90
C VAL A 603 -11.81 -10.80 -6.41
N PRO A 604 -11.23 -11.92 -6.87
CA PRO A 604 -11.34 -12.34 -8.25
C PRO A 604 -12.79 -12.43 -8.70
N THR A 605 -13.14 -11.84 -9.83
CA THR A 605 -14.42 -12.14 -10.49
C THR A 605 -14.21 -13.28 -11.46
N GLU A 606 -15.00 -14.34 -11.34
CA GLU A 606 -14.94 -15.45 -12.30
C GLU A 606 -15.20 -14.92 -13.72
N PRO A 607 -14.38 -15.28 -14.72
CA PRO A 607 -14.81 -15.15 -16.08
C PRO A 607 -16.06 -16.01 -16.21
N GLN A 608 -17.22 -15.38 -16.43
CA GLN A 608 -18.45 -16.10 -16.71
C GLN A 608 -18.12 -17.06 -17.85
N GLN A 609 -18.06 -18.37 -17.56
CA GLN A 609 -17.88 -19.37 -18.60
C GLN A 609 -19.05 -19.16 -19.55
N ASN A 610 -18.74 -18.67 -20.74
CA ASN A 610 -19.74 -18.36 -21.75
C ASN A 610 -20.52 -19.67 -21.98
N PRO A 611 -21.81 -19.77 -21.65
CA PRO A 611 -22.53 -21.04 -21.61
C PRO A 611 -22.85 -21.61 -23.01
N LYS A 612 -22.08 -21.21 -24.04
CA LYS A 612 -22.19 -21.68 -25.41
C LYS A 612 -20.79 -21.99 -25.95
N GLY A 613 -20.33 -23.19 -25.65
CA GLY A 613 -19.35 -23.94 -26.44
C GLY A 613 -20.09 -25.08 -27.12
#